data_AF-A0A817PYA1-F1
#
_entry.id   AF-A0A817PYA1-F1
#
_cell.length_a   1.000
_cell.length_b   1.000
_cell.length_c   1.000
_cell.angle_alpha   90.00
_cell.angle_beta   90.00
_cell.angle_gamma   90.00
#
_symmetry.space_group_name_H-M   'P 1'
#
loop_
_entity.id
_entity.type
_entity.pdbx_description
1 polymer ?
#
loop_
_entity_poly.entity_id
_entity_poly.type
_entity_poly.pdbx_seq_one_letter_code
_entity_poly.pdbx_strand_id
1 'polypeptide(L)'
;MDNNEQQPEQHGDSSEISELNDVRQRHTNAEIQIGQLKNENFLLKRKIQDLEHENEKLNKIIYNLQMIHNDKTLSMDSRIALSDKYIMPQLGLGTWRIEPEKVQNIIKEGILNCGYRLIDTAWIYQNEHEVGNGIHEAIEQSQGQIKREDLFITTKLWNQHHASDDVEWALRDSLKKLRLNYVDLYLIHWPVAFKNMSENIWSQNKNEKTCYFAENGTLTDTWKAMEKLV
;
A
#
# COMPACT_ATOMS: atom_id res chain seq x y z
N MET A 1 32.46 7.74 101.12
CA MET A 1 33.08 7.21 99.90
C MET A 1 31.94 6.61 99.10
N ASP A 2 31.50 7.29 98.05
CA ASP A 2 31.34 6.68 96.73
C ASP A 2 30.91 7.76 95.74
N ASN A 3 31.83 7.98 94.80
CA ASN A 3 31.68 8.82 93.63
C ASN A 3 30.72 8.13 92.68
N ASN A 4 29.67 8.82 92.24
CA ASN A 4 28.96 8.46 91.02
C ASN A 4 29.36 9.49 89.96
N GLU A 5 30.29 9.10 89.10
CA GLU A 5 30.61 9.76 87.85
C GLU A 5 29.35 9.81 86.99
N GLN A 6 28.81 11.01 86.76
CA GLN A 6 27.95 11.28 85.63
C GLN A 6 28.78 11.88 84.50
N GLN A 7 28.58 11.27 83.34
CA GLN A 7 29.28 11.41 82.07
C GLN A 7 29.37 12.86 81.59
N PRO A 8 30.40 13.22 80.79
CA PRO A 8 30.50 14.54 80.20
C PRO A 8 29.30 14.78 79.28
N GLU A 9 28.67 15.93 79.49
CA GLU A 9 27.54 16.48 78.77
C GLU A 9 27.72 16.33 77.25
N GLN A 10 26.85 15.54 76.62
CA GLN A 10 26.53 15.77 75.21
C GLN A 10 25.61 16.99 75.14
N HIS A 11 26.19 18.18 75.27
CA HIS A 11 25.56 19.40 74.80
C HIS A 11 25.52 19.35 73.26
N GLY A 12 24.56 18.60 72.72
CA GLY A 12 24.01 18.95 71.41
C GLY A 12 23.35 20.31 71.59
N ASP A 13 23.91 21.34 70.96
CA ASP A 13 23.39 22.70 71.06
C ASP A 13 21.92 22.67 70.60
N SER A 14 21.01 23.14 71.47
CA SER A 14 19.57 23.16 71.19
C SER A 14 19.22 23.89 69.89
N SER A 15 20.11 24.76 69.43
CA SER A 15 20.05 25.45 68.13
C SER A 15 20.20 24.47 66.95
N GLU A 16 21.15 23.54 66.99
CA GLU A 16 21.43 22.57 65.93
C GLU A 16 20.30 21.55 65.77
N ILE A 17 19.69 21.11 66.87
CA ILE A 17 18.52 20.20 66.84
C ILE A 17 17.30 20.90 66.23
N SER A 18 17.10 22.19 66.51
CA SER A 18 16.04 23.01 65.92
C SER A 18 16.23 23.17 64.41
N GLU A 19 17.45 23.47 63.96
CA GLU A 19 17.79 23.58 62.54
C GLU A 19 17.60 22.26 61.78
N LEU A 20 18.01 21.13 62.37
CA LEU A 20 17.81 19.80 61.79
C LEU A 20 16.33 19.45 61.63
N ASN A 21 15.48 19.83 62.59
CA ASN A 21 14.04 19.61 62.51
C ASN A 21 13.39 20.49 61.43
N ASP A 22 13.82 21.74 61.29
CA ASP A 22 13.35 22.63 60.22
C ASP A 22 13.76 22.12 58.83
N VAL A 23 15.00 21.64 58.67
CA VAL A 23 15.47 21.01 57.43
C VAL A 23 14.65 19.75 57.10
N ARG A 24 14.35 18.90 58.09
CA ARG A 24 13.49 17.72 57.89
C ARG A 24 12.07 18.12 57.46
N GLN A 25 11.48 19.12 58.10
CA GLN A 25 10.15 19.60 57.72
C GLN A 25 10.12 20.16 56.30
N ARG A 26 11.16 20.93 55.92
CA ARG A 26 11.32 21.44 54.55
C ARG A 26 11.48 20.30 53.54
N HIS A 27 12.24 19.25 53.87
CA HIS A 27 12.39 18.07 53.02
C HIS A 27 11.06 17.34 52.81
N THR A 28 10.31 17.07 53.89
CA THR A 28 9.01 16.41 53.80
C THR A 28 8.01 17.23 52.99
N ASN A 29 7.98 18.55 53.17
CA ASN A 29 7.12 19.43 52.38
C ASN A 29 7.49 19.40 50.89
N ALA A 30 8.79 19.39 50.57
CA ALA A 30 9.28 19.28 49.20
C ALA A 30 8.90 17.94 48.55
N GLU A 31 8.99 16.83 49.29
CA GLU A 31 8.58 15.51 48.79
C GLU A 31 7.08 15.44 48.48
N ILE A 32 6.25 16.02 49.34
CA ILE A 32 4.80 16.12 49.10
C ILE A 32 4.53 16.94 47.83
N GLN A 33 5.19 18.09 47.68
CA GLN A 33 5.04 18.95 46.50
C GLN A 33 5.52 18.25 45.21
N ILE A 34 6.63 17.51 45.26
CA ILE A 34 7.09 16.69 44.13
C ILE A 34 6.06 15.61 43.78
N GLY A 35 5.45 14.97 44.77
CA GLY A 35 4.38 13.99 44.56
C GLY A 35 3.16 14.59 43.84
N GLN A 36 2.72 15.78 44.28
CA GLN A 36 1.63 16.52 43.64
C GLN A 36 1.96 16.89 42.19
N LEU A 37 3.15 17.46 41.95
CA LEU A 37 3.62 17.83 40.61
C LEU A 37 3.74 16.62 39.68
N LYS A 38 4.17 15.46 40.20
CA LYS A 38 4.22 14.21 39.42
C LYS A 38 2.83 13.75 38.99
N ASN A 39 1.85 13.81 39.88
CA ASN A 39 0.47 13.45 39.57
C ASN A 39 -0.15 14.41 38.55
N GLU A 40 0.06 15.73 38.70
CA GLU A 40 -0.37 16.72 37.71
C GLU A 40 0.29 16.48 36.35
N ASN A 41 1.60 16.22 36.32
CA ASN A 41 2.31 15.92 35.08
C ASN A 41 1.78 14.66 34.39
N PHE A 42 1.44 13.63 35.16
CA PHE A 42 0.82 12.42 34.64
C PHE A 42 -0.54 12.69 34.00
N LEU A 43 -1.40 13.48 34.67
CA LEU A 43 -2.70 13.87 34.14
C LEU A 43 -2.59 14.72 32.87
N LEU A 44 -1.64 15.67 32.85
CA LEU A 44 -1.38 16.52 31.68
C LEU A 44 -0.91 15.70 30.48
N LYS A 45 -0.01 14.73 30.68
CA LYS A 45 0.44 13.84 29.60
C LYS A 45 -0.70 13.05 28.98
N ARG A 46 -1.60 12.53 29.81
CA ARG A 46 -2.78 11.81 29.32
C ARG A 46 -3.70 12.72 28.51
N LYS A 47 -3.93 13.95 28.97
CA LYS A 47 -4.76 14.92 28.25
C LYS A 47 -4.14 15.35 26.92
N ILE A 48 -2.82 15.48 26.85
CA ILE A 48 -2.10 15.73 25.59
C ILE A 48 -2.33 14.58 24.61
N GLN A 49 -2.21 13.33 25.07
CA GLN A 49 -2.41 12.17 24.21
C GLN A 49 -3.85 12.09 23.66
N ASP A 50 -4.85 12.41 24.48
CA ASP A 50 -6.25 12.46 24.05
C ASP A 50 -6.45 13.57 22.98
N LEU A 51 -5.86 14.75 23.18
CA LEU A 51 -5.89 15.86 22.21
C LEU A 51 -5.16 15.54 20.91
N GLU A 52 -4.03 14.83 20.96
CA GLU A 52 -3.31 14.37 19.77
C GLU A 52 -4.15 13.41 18.93
N HIS A 53 -4.86 12.48 19.58
CA HIS A 53 -5.77 11.57 18.91
C HIS A 53 -6.98 12.30 18.29
N GLU A 54 -7.50 13.31 18.98
CA GLU A 54 -8.60 14.13 18.47
C GLU A 54 -8.16 15.00 17.27
N ASN A 55 -6.95 15.57 17.34
CA ASN A 55 -6.32 16.27 16.21
C ASN A 55 -6.13 15.35 14.99
N GLU A 56 -5.76 14.09 15.18
CA GLU A 56 -5.64 13.14 14.08
C GLU A 56 -7.00 12.88 13.39
N LYS A 57 -8.09 12.78 14.16
CA LYS A 57 -9.45 12.67 13.63
C LYS A 57 -9.85 13.92 12.86
N LEU A 58 -9.60 15.11 13.42
CA LEU A 58 -9.90 16.39 12.77
C LEU A 58 -9.11 16.55 11.47
N ASN A 59 -7.83 16.18 11.44
CA ASN A 59 -7.02 16.22 10.22
C ASN A 59 -7.58 15.33 9.10
N LYS A 60 -8.08 14.14 9.43
CA LYS A 60 -8.78 13.27 8.45
C LYS A 60 -10.05 13.93 7.92
N ILE A 61 -10.83 14.58 8.79
CA ILE A 61 -12.03 15.31 8.38
C ILE A 61 -11.67 16.49 7.48
N ILE A 62 -10.67 17.29 7.84
CA ILE A 62 -10.18 18.43 7.04
C ILE A 62 -9.71 17.95 5.67
N TYR A 63 -8.93 16.87 5.60
CA TYR A 63 -8.48 16.29 4.34
C TYR A 63 -9.68 15.90 3.45
N ASN A 64 -10.68 15.21 4.02
CA ASN A 64 -11.88 14.83 3.29
C ASN A 64 -12.68 16.06 2.80
N LEU A 65 -12.82 17.09 3.63
CA LEU A 65 -13.50 18.34 3.25
C LEU A 65 -12.74 19.09 2.16
N GLN A 66 -11.40 19.12 2.21
CA GLN A 66 -10.55 19.69 1.16
C GLN A 66 -10.68 18.92 -0.15
N MET A 67 -10.87 17.61 -0.10
CA MET A 67 -11.13 16.79 -1.29
C MET A 67 -12.52 17.07 -1.89
N ILE A 68 -13.54 17.21 -1.05
CA ILE A 68 -14.91 17.56 -1.48
C ILE A 68 -14.95 18.97 -2.09
N HIS A 69 -14.31 19.96 -1.46
CA HIS A 69 -14.34 21.35 -1.93
C HIS A 69 -13.61 21.57 -3.27
N ASN A 70 -12.68 20.69 -3.63
CA ASN A 70 -11.90 20.82 -4.86
C ASN A 70 -12.53 20.14 -6.09
N ASP A 71 -13.72 19.54 -6.00
CA ASP A 71 -14.44 18.89 -7.12
C ASP A 71 -13.58 17.87 -7.92
N LYS A 72 -12.57 17.30 -7.24
CA LYS A 72 -11.59 16.34 -7.77
C LYS A 72 -11.79 14.94 -7.20
N THR A 73 -12.98 14.64 -6.70
CA THR A 73 -13.24 13.32 -6.12
C THR A 73 -13.45 12.32 -7.24
N LEU A 74 -12.50 11.41 -7.42
CA LEU A 74 -12.64 10.30 -8.35
C LEU A 74 -13.80 9.41 -7.88
N SER A 75 -14.64 8.99 -8.83
CA SER A 75 -15.70 8.01 -8.65
C SER A 75 -15.54 6.86 -9.65
N MET A 76 -16.34 5.80 -9.49
CA MET A 76 -16.37 4.69 -10.46
C MET A 76 -16.82 5.12 -11.86
N ASP A 77 -17.42 6.31 -12.00
CA ASP A 77 -17.84 6.91 -13.26
C ASP A 77 -16.81 7.90 -13.81
N SER A 78 -15.73 8.19 -13.09
CA SER A 78 -14.66 9.05 -13.57
C SER A 78 -13.98 8.42 -14.80
N ARG A 79 -13.89 9.20 -15.88
CA ARG A 79 -13.35 8.80 -17.17
C ARG A 79 -12.36 9.85 -17.68
N ILE A 80 -11.35 9.41 -18.41
CA ILE A 80 -10.40 10.27 -19.11
C ILE A 80 -10.27 9.85 -20.58
N ALA A 81 -10.20 10.81 -21.49
CA ALA A 81 -9.92 10.54 -22.89
C ALA A 81 -8.42 10.35 -23.10
N LEU A 82 -8.04 9.27 -23.77
CA LEU A 82 -6.69 9.04 -24.25
C LEU A 82 -6.41 9.90 -25.50
N SER A 83 -5.16 9.90 -25.98
CA SER A 83 -4.73 10.71 -27.12
C SER A 83 -5.49 10.37 -28.41
N ASP A 84 -5.85 9.11 -28.58
CA ASP A 84 -6.66 8.54 -29.68
C ASP A 84 -8.18 8.66 -29.46
N LYS A 85 -8.60 9.35 -28.39
CA LYS A 85 -9.99 9.61 -27.99
C LYS A 85 -10.74 8.42 -27.40
N TYR A 86 -10.11 7.26 -27.25
CA TYR A 86 -10.71 6.19 -26.44
C TYR A 86 -10.87 6.63 -24.99
N ILE A 87 -11.96 6.21 -24.36
CA ILE A 87 -12.33 6.62 -23.01
C ILE A 87 -11.89 5.56 -22.01
N MET A 88 -11.01 5.92 -21.10
CA MET A 88 -10.47 5.04 -20.06
C MET A 88 -11.08 5.38 -18.69
N PRO A 89 -11.54 4.39 -17.91
CA PRO A 89 -11.85 4.58 -16.50
C PRO A 89 -10.64 5.03 -15.69
N GLN A 90 -10.82 6.02 -14.83
CA GLN A 90 -9.72 6.54 -14.00
C GLN A 90 -9.43 5.67 -12.77
N LEU A 91 -10.37 4.81 -12.38
CA LEU A 91 -10.21 3.82 -11.31
C LEU A 91 -10.22 2.42 -11.90
N GLY A 92 -9.23 1.62 -11.52
CA GLY A 92 -9.05 0.26 -12.01
C GLY A 92 -8.58 -0.71 -10.95
N LEU A 93 -8.84 -1.99 -11.19
CA LEU A 93 -8.50 -3.10 -10.31
C LEU A 93 -7.19 -3.74 -10.78
N GLY A 94 -6.12 -3.57 -10.01
CA GLY A 94 -4.82 -4.19 -10.26
C GLY A 94 -4.78 -5.64 -9.78
N THR A 95 -4.15 -6.52 -10.56
CA THR A 95 -4.15 -7.97 -10.30
C THR A 95 -2.81 -8.55 -9.86
N TRP A 96 -1.78 -7.72 -9.70
CA TRP A 96 -0.46 -8.18 -9.26
C TRP A 96 -0.50 -8.68 -7.81
N ARG A 97 0.15 -9.84 -7.56
CA ARG A 97 0.30 -10.47 -6.23
C ARG A 97 -1.00 -10.85 -5.51
N ILE A 98 -2.08 -11.00 -6.25
CA ILE A 98 -3.27 -11.68 -5.73
C ILE A 98 -3.03 -13.19 -5.85
N GLU A 99 -3.35 -13.96 -4.80
CA GLU A 99 -3.23 -15.41 -4.88
C GLU A 99 -4.14 -15.97 -5.98
N PRO A 100 -3.67 -16.87 -6.86
CA PRO A 100 -4.42 -17.34 -8.02
C PRO A 100 -5.86 -17.79 -7.68
N GLU A 101 -6.03 -18.46 -6.55
CA GLU A 101 -7.33 -18.99 -6.09
C GLU A 101 -8.35 -17.90 -5.74
N LYS A 102 -7.90 -16.66 -5.49
CA LYS A 102 -8.76 -15.52 -5.16
C LYS A 102 -9.03 -14.58 -6.33
N VAL A 103 -8.15 -14.58 -7.34
CA VAL A 103 -8.20 -13.63 -8.48
C VAL A 103 -9.57 -13.66 -9.14
N GLN A 104 -10.07 -14.84 -9.50
CA GLN A 104 -11.34 -14.99 -10.19
C GLN A 104 -12.50 -14.34 -9.42
N ASN A 105 -12.62 -14.64 -8.12
CA ASN A 105 -13.70 -14.10 -7.30
C ASN A 105 -13.54 -12.58 -7.10
N ILE A 106 -12.32 -12.09 -6.89
CA ILE A 106 -12.05 -10.65 -6.73
C ILE A 106 -12.43 -9.87 -8.01
N ILE A 107 -12.07 -10.39 -9.19
CA ILE A 107 -12.45 -9.77 -10.47
C ILE A 107 -13.98 -9.73 -10.62
N LYS A 108 -14.64 -10.86 -10.39
CA LYS A 108 -16.09 -10.98 -10.52
C LYS A 108 -16.83 -10.01 -9.59
N GLU A 109 -16.49 -10.03 -8.30
CA GLU A 109 -17.09 -9.15 -7.29
C GLU A 109 -16.76 -7.67 -7.55
N GLY A 110 -15.53 -7.39 -8.00
CA GLY A 110 -15.10 -6.04 -8.37
C GLY A 110 -15.95 -5.45 -9.49
N ILE A 111 -16.27 -6.24 -10.51
CA ILE A 111 -17.09 -5.82 -11.66
C ILE A 111 -18.57 -5.68 -11.26
N LEU A 112 -19.13 -6.69 -10.58
CA LEU A 112 -20.57 -6.76 -10.28
C LEU A 112 -20.98 -5.85 -9.11
N ASN A 113 -20.23 -5.89 -8.01
CA ASN A 113 -20.65 -5.31 -6.73
C ASN A 113 -19.91 -4.01 -6.40
N CYS A 114 -18.66 -3.86 -6.85
CA CYS A 114 -17.90 -2.62 -6.64
C CYS A 114 -17.99 -1.63 -7.81
N GLY A 115 -18.43 -2.08 -9.00
CA GLY A 115 -18.59 -1.22 -10.17
C GLY A 115 -17.30 -0.94 -10.97
N TYR A 116 -16.23 -1.70 -10.76
CA TYR A 116 -15.00 -1.54 -11.56
C TYR A 116 -15.28 -1.82 -13.04
N ARG A 117 -14.71 -0.97 -13.90
CA ARG A 117 -14.72 -1.15 -15.36
C ARG A 117 -13.33 -1.22 -15.97
N LEU A 118 -12.26 -0.86 -15.24
CA LEU A 118 -10.88 -1.08 -15.68
C LEU A 118 -10.26 -2.24 -14.90
N ILE A 119 -9.71 -3.23 -15.61
CA ILE A 119 -8.93 -4.33 -15.03
C ILE A 119 -7.51 -4.27 -15.57
N ASP A 120 -6.53 -4.17 -14.67
CA ASP A 120 -5.11 -4.16 -15.00
C ASP A 120 -4.49 -5.54 -14.72
N THR A 121 -3.98 -6.18 -15.77
CA THR A 121 -3.23 -7.43 -15.69
C THR A 121 -1.92 -7.34 -16.47
N ALA A 122 -1.16 -8.43 -16.50
CA ALA A 122 0.05 -8.57 -17.28
C ALA A 122 0.37 -10.05 -17.45
N TRP A 123 1.02 -10.38 -18.57
CA TRP A 123 1.51 -11.73 -18.86
C TRP A 123 2.30 -12.33 -17.70
N ILE A 124 3.14 -11.51 -17.05
CA ILE A 124 4.04 -11.95 -15.98
C ILE A 124 3.37 -12.20 -14.63
N TYR A 125 2.14 -11.75 -14.44
CA TYR A 125 1.43 -11.97 -13.18
C TYR A 125 0.98 -13.43 -13.04
N GLN A 126 1.02 -14.20 -14.13
CA GLN A 126 0.71 -15.63 -14.17
C GLN A 126 -0.69 -15.97 -13.65
N ASN A 127 -1.62 -15.02 -13.75
CA ASN A 127 -3.00 -15.16 -13.30
C ASN A 127 -4.04 -14.69 -14.34
N GLU A 128 -3.62 -14.46 -15.60
CA GLU A 128 -4.52 -14.02 -16.68
C GLU A 128 -5.65 -15.02 -16.96
N HIS A 129 -5.43 -16.30 -16.69
CA HIS A 129 -6.46 -17.34 -16.84
C HIS A 129 -7.61 -17.15 -15.84
N GLU A 130 -7.27 -16.90 -14.57
CA GLU A 130 -8.23 -16.65 -13.49
C GLU A 130 -8.92 -15.30 -13.67
N VAL A 131 -8.19 -14.28 -14.15
CA VAL A 131 -8.77 -12.99 -14.54
C VAL A 131 -9.82 -13.18 -15.65
N GLY A 132 -9.48 -13.93 -16.69
CA GLY A 132 -10.40 -14.23 -17.81
C GLY A 132 -11.67 -14.94 -17.34
N ASN A 133 -11.54 -15.93 -16.46
CA ASN A 133 -12.69 -16.62 -15.88
C ASN A 133 -13.56 -15.67 -15.05
N GLY A 134 -12.95 -14.79 -14.24
CA GLY A 134 -13.69 -13.79 -13.45
C GLY A 134 -14.45 -12.79 -14.32
N ILE A 135 -13.85 -12.32 -15.41
CA ILE A 135 -14.52 -11.43 -16.38
C ILE A 135 -15.71 -12.14 -17.03
N HIS A 136 -15.52 -13.37 -17.50
CA HIS A 136 -16.58 -14.12 -18.18
C HIS A 136 -17.76 -14.41 -17.24
N GLU A 137 -17.50 -14.86 -16.01
CA GLU A 137 -18.54 -15.08 -15.01
C GLU A 137 -19.27 -13.79 -14.64
N ALA A 138 -18.56 -12.66 -14.53
CA ALA A 138 -19.20 -11.38 -14.25
C ALA A 138 -20.15 -10.95 -15.39
N ILE A 139 -19.72 -11.09 -16.65
CA ILE A 139 -20.55 -10.77 -17.82
C ILE A 139 -21.78 -11.68 -17.84
N GLU A 140 -21.60 -12.99 -17.67
CA GLU A 140 -22.70 -13.97 -17.64
C GLU A 140 -23.70 -13.69 -16.51
N GLN A 141 -23.21 -13.46 -15.29
CA GLN A 141 -24.05 -13.18 -14.12
C GLN A 141 -24.69 -11.79 -14.13
N SER A 142 -24.16 -10.84 -14.89
CA SER A 142 -24.77 -9.51 -15.06
C SER A 142 -26.12 -9.57 -15.79
N GLN A 143 -26.46 -10.71 -16.41
CA GLN A 143 -27.70 -10.90 -17.18
C GLN A 143 -27.86 -9.84 -18.29
N GLY A 144 -26.74 -9.46 -18.92
CA GLY A 144 -26.70 -8.50 -20.03
C GLY A 144 -26.57 -7.03 -19.60
N GLN A 145 -26.46 -6.75 -18.30
CA GLN A 145 -26.19 -5.39 -17.79
C GLN A 145 -24.74 -4.94 -18.02
N ILE A 146 -23.81 -5.88 -18.13
CA ILE A 146 -22.39 -5.62 -18.39
C ILE A 146 -21.98 -6.46 -19.59
N LYS A 147 -21.44 -5.80 -20.61
CA LYS A 147 -20.91 -6.42 -21.82
C LYS A 147 -19.40 -6.27 -21.87
N ARG A 148 -18.75 -6.96 -22.81
CA ARG A 148 -17.30 -6.87 -22.98
C ARG A 148 -16.87 -5.43 -23.31
N GLU A 149 -17.63 -4.72 -24.13
CA GLU A 149 -17.35 -3.33 -24.51
C GLU A 149 -17.52 -2.32 -23.37
N ASP A 150 -18.14 -2.70 -22.24
CA ASP A 150 -18.22 -1.86 -21.04
C ASP A 150 -16.96 -1.94 -20.17
N LEU A 151 -16.08 -2.92 -20.44
CA LEU A 151 -14.86 -3.16 -19.69
C LEU A 151 -13.63 -2.66 -20.47
N PHE A 152 -12.69 -2.07 -19.74
CA PHE A 152 -11.39 -1.64 -20.20
C PHE A 152 -10.34 -2.59 -19.65
N ILE A 153 -9.80 -3.47 -20.49
CA ILE A 153 -8.84 -4.50 -20.09
C ILE A 153 -7.45 -4.12 -20.56
N THR A 154 -6.51 -4.03 -19.61
CA THR A 154 -5.10 -3.76 -19.88
C THR A 154 -4.26 -5.01 -19.63
N THR A 155 -3.41 -5.39 -20.58
CA THR A 155 -2.32 -6.35 -20.33
C THR A 155 -0.97 -5.81 -20.83
N LYS A 156 0.12 -6.51 -20.53
CA LYS A 156 1.49 -6.01 -20.72
C LYS A 156 2.40 -7.07 -21.33
N LEU A 157 3.11 -6.68 -22.38
CA LEU A 157 4.19 -7.44 -23.01
C LEU A 157 5.33 -7.62 -22.01
N TRP A 158 5.65 -8.86 -21.65
CA TRP A 158 6.75 -9.14 -20.75
C TRP A 158 8.11 -9.02 -21.46
N ASN A 159 9.13 -8.66 -20.68
CA ASN A 159 10.49 -8.34 -21.10
C ASN A 159 11.18 -9.40 -21.96
N GLN A 160 10.77 -10.67 -21.86
CA GLN A 160 11.34 -11.75 -22.67
C GLN A 160 10.81 -11.80 -24.12
N HIS A 161 9.77 -11.01 -24.43
CA HIS A 161 9.06 -11.03 -25.72
C HIS A 161 9.22 -9.72 -26.50
N HIS A 162 10.30 -8.99 -26.25
CA HIS A 162 10.57 -7.72 -26.93
C HIS A 162 11.00 -7.87 -28.39
N ALA A 163 11.49 -9.04 -28.80
CA ALA A 163 11.82 -9.28 -30.20
C ALA A 163 10.54 -9.18 -31.06
N SER A 164 10.63 -8.51 -32.21
CA SER A 164 9.44 -8.18 -33.03
C SER A 164 8.56 -9.38 -33.39
N ASP A 165 9.17 -10.55 -33.60
CA ASP A 165 8.47 -11.79 -33.94
C ASP A 165 7.73 -12.42 -32.73
N ASP A 166 8.13 -12.08 -31.51
CA ASP A 166 7.52 -12.60 -30.27
C ASP A 166 6.33 -11.76 -29.80
N VAL A 167 6.25 -10.49 -30.22
CA VAL A 167 5.27 -9.51 -29.74
C VAL A 167 3.82 -9.96 -30.01
N GLU A 168 3.53 -10.39 -31.23
CA GLU A 168 2.19 -10.88 -31.59
C GLU A 168 1.85 -12.17 -30.84
N TRP A 169 2.81 -13.10 -30.76
CA TRP A 169 2.61 -14.35 -30.03
C TRP A 169 2.26 -14.10 -28.56
N ALA A 170 2.97 -13.18 -27.91
CA ALA A 170 2.76 -12.86 -26.50
C ALA A 170 1.37 -12.27 -26.25
N LEU A 171 0.89 -11.37 -27.13
CA LEU A 171 -0.47 -10.85 -27.03
C LEU A 171 -1.51 -11.97 -27.25
N ARG A 172 -1.33 -12.83 -28.26
CA ARG A 172 -2.24 -13.95 -28.54
C ARG A 172 -2.33 -14.92 -27.37
N ASP A 173 -1.21 -15.20 -26.71
CA ASP A 173 -1.16 -16.04 -25.52
C ASP A 173 -1.93 -15.40 -24.35
N SER A 174 -1.74 -14.10 -24.09
CA SER A 174 -2.54 -13.36 -23.10
C SER A 174 -4.04 -13.35 -23.45
N LEU A 175 -4.41 -13.07 -24.70
CA LEU A 175 -5.81 -13.08 -25.17
C LEU A 175 -6.46 -14.46 -24.97
N LYS A 176 -5.73 -15.54 -25.26
CA LYS A 176 -6.20 -16.91 -25.02
C LYS A 176 -6.45 -17.17 -23.54
N LYS A 177 -5.52 -16.79 -22.66
CA LYS A 177 -5.67 -16.94 -21.20
C LYS A 177 -6.84 -16.12 -20.67
N LEU A 178 -6.96 -14.86 -21.10
CA LEU A 178 -8.04 -13.95 -20.74
C LEU A 178 -9.39 -14.34 -21.35
N ARG A 179 -9.41 -15.25 -22.34
CA ARG A 179 -10.60 -15.64 -23.12
C ARG A 179 -11.25 -14.45 -23.83
N LEU A 180 -10.42 -13.56 -24.38
CA LEU A 180 -10.83 -12.33 -25.07
C LEU A 180 -10.37 -12.33 -26.52
N ASN A 181 -11.09 -11.58 -27.36
CA ASN A 181 -10.69 -11.33 -28.75
C ASN A 181 -9.79 -10.11 -28.89
N TYR A 182 -9.85 -9.18 -27.93
CA TYR A 182 -9.04 -7.96 -27.89
C TYR A 182 -8.83 -7.48 -26.44
N VAL A 183 -7.81 -6.66 -26.24
CA VAL A 183 -7.60 -5.84 -25.04
C VAL A 183 -7.69 -4.37 -25.43
N ASP A 184 -8.08 -3.52 -24.48
CA ASP A 184 -8.28 -2.09 -24.70
C ASP A 184 -6.94 -1.33 -24.64
N LEU A 185 -5.95 -1.90 -23.94
CA LEU A 185 -4.61 -1.36 -23.84
C LEU A 185 -3.57 -2.47 -23.72
N TYR A 186 -2.53 -2.41 -24.55
CA TYR A 186 -1.37 -3.29 -24.48
C TYR A 186 -0.08 -2.48 -24.30
N LEU A 187 0.67 -2.76 -23.23
CA LEU A 187 1.83 -1.96 -22.83
C LEU A 187 3.14 -2.76 -22.90
N ILE A 188 4.24 -2.10 -23.26
CA ILE A 188 5.58 -2.59 -22.92
C ILE A 188 5.72 -2.52 -21.40
N HIS A 189 5.94 -3.66 -20.72
CA HIS A 189 5.94 -3.69 -19.27
C HIS A 189 7.13 -2.94 -18.66
N TRP A 190 8.33 -3.14 -19.21
CA TRP A 190 9.54 -2.43 -18.81
C TRP A 190 10.42 -2.10 -20.01
N PRO A 191 11.25 -1.04 -19.95
CA PRO A 191 12.09 -0.63 -21.05
C PRO A 191 13.37 -1.49 -21.19
N VAL A 192 13.31 -2.79 -20.92
CA VAL A 192 14.48 -3.70 -20.88
C VAL A 192 14.10 -5.07 -21.43
N ALA A 193 14.84 -5.53 -22.45
CA ALA A 193 14.65 -6.84 -23.06
C ALA A 193 15.53 -7.93 -22.41
N PHE A 194 14.96 -9.11 -22.17
CA PHE A 194 15.64 -10.26 -21.58
C PHE A 194 15.63 -11.48 -22.51
N LYS A 195 16.63 -12.37 -22.36
CA LYS A 195 16.72 -13.66 -23.04
C LYS A 195 17.09 -14.78 -22.07
N ASN A 196 16.70 -16.02 -22.39
CA ASN A 196 16.95 -17.24 -21.63
C ASN A 196 16.49 -17.14 -20.17
N MET A 197 15.30 -16.56 -19.97
CA MET A 197 14.70 -16.46 -18.64
C MET A 197 14.26 -17.85 -18.18
N SER A 198 14.63 -18.25 -16.97
CA SER A 198 14.22 -19.54 -16.41
C SER A 198 12.70 -19.62 -16.23
N GLU A 199 12.15 -20.84 -16.31
CA GLU A 199 10.71 -21.08 -16.17
C GLU A 199 10.16 -20.54 -14.84
N ASN A 200 10.96 -20.60 -13.77
CA ASN A 200 10.62 -19.99 -12.48
C ASN A 200 11.31 -18.65 -12.28
N ILE A 201 10.74 -17.63 -12.92
CA ILE A 201 11.12 -16.21 -12.82
C ILE A 201 11.16 -15.66 -11.40
N TRP A 202 10.42 -16.28 -10.47
CA TRP A 202 10.28 -15.87 -9.08
C TRP A 202 11.13 -16.73 -8.12
N SER A 203 11.83 -17.77 -8.63
CA SER A 203 12.71 -18.60 -7.79
C SER A 203 13.67 -17.70 -7.02
N GLN A 204 13.87 -17.92 -5.73
CA GLN A 204 14.88 -17.18 -4.97
C GLN A 204 16.27 -17.83 -5.07
N ASN A 205 16.37 -18.99 -5.72
CA ASN A 205 17.62 -19.69 -5.93
C ASN A 205 18.44 -18.98 -7.02
N LYS A 206 19.52 -18.30 -6.62
CA LYS A 206 20.40 -17.57 -7.55
C LYS A 206 21.03 -18.46 -8.62
N ASN A 207 21.16 -19.76 -8.37
CA ASN A 207 21.72 -20.71 -9.33
C ASN A 207 20.72 -21.16 -10.41
N GLU A 208 19.43 -20.86 -10.24
CA GLU A 208 18.36 -21.13 -11.20
C GLU A 208 17.97 -19.88 -12.01
N LYS A 209 18.53 -18.72 -11.68
CA LYS A 209 18.31 -17.47 -12.40
C LYS A 209 19.36 -17.27 -13.47
N THR A 210 19.10 -17.79 -14.66
CA THR A 210 19.69 -17.24 -15.88
C THR A 210 18.74 -16.19 -16.43
N CYS A 211 19.19 -14.95 -16.54
CA CYS A 211 18.50 -13.90 -17.27
C CYS A 211 19.58 -13.00 -17.84
N TYR A 212 19.64 -12.90 -19.16
CA TYR A 212 20.62 -12.08 -19.87
C TYR A 212 19.89 -10.95 -20.59
N PHE A 213 20.56 -9.82 -20.77
CA PHE A 213 20.06 -8.80 -21.69
C PHE A 213 19.99 -9.39 -23.09
N ALA A 214 18.86 -9.16 -23.77
CA ALA A 214 18.73 -9.54 -25.17
C ALA A 214 19.56 -8.61 -26.06
N GLU A 215 20.18 -9.15 -27.10
CA GLU A 215 20.87 -8.36 -28.14
C GLU A 215 19.87 -7.74 -29.14
N ASN A 216 18.64 -8.24 -29.17
CA ASN A 216 17.53 -7.76 -30.00
C ASN A 216 16.37 -7.26 -29.12
N GLY A 217 15.31 -6.72 -29.75
CA GLY A 217 14.16 -6.18 -29.03
C GLY A 217 14.41 -4.76 -28.51
N THR A 218 15.00 -3.91 -29.35
CA THR A 218 15.07 -2.47 -29.05
C THR A 218 13.65 -1.92 -28.91
N LEU A 219 13.46 -0.90 -28.07
CA LEU A 219 12.13 -0.32 -27.88
C LEU A 219 11.50 0.18 -29.18
N THR A 220 12.33 0.64 -30.13
CA THR A 220 11.84 1.09 -31.45
C THR A 220 11.28 -0.08 -32.26
N ASP A 221 11.98 -1.22 -32.29
CA ASP A 221 11.56 -2.39 -33.06
C ASP A 221 10.39 -3.11 -32.41
N THR A 222 10.36 -3.17 -31.08
CA THR A 222 9.22 -3.66 -30.30
C THR A 222 7.99 -2.79 -30.55
N TRP A 223 8.13 -1.46 -30.50
CA TRP A 223 7.02 -0.53 -30.75
C TRP A 223 6.47 -0.68 -32.17
N LYS A 224 7.33 -0.75 -33.20
CA LYS A 224 6.90 -1.02 -34.59
C LYS A 224 6.16 -2.34 -34.75
N ALA A 225 6.48 -3.35 -33.95
CA ALA A 225 5.75 -4.61 -33.95
C ALA A 225 4.38 -4.47 -33.25
N MET A 226 4.31 -3.72 -32.14
CA MET A 226 3.06 -3.40 -31.44
C MET A 226 2.10 -2.57 -32.31
N GLU A 227 2.60 -1.64 -33.11
CA GLU A 227 1.79 -0.84 -34.05
C GLU A 227 1.03 -1.71 -35.06
N LYS A 228 1.52 -2.91 -35.38
CA LYS A 228 0.84 -3.85 -36.30
C LYS A 228 -0.32 -4.61 -35.65
N LEU A 229 -0.49 -4.50 -34.33
CA LEU A 229 -1.53 -5.19 -33.56
C LEU A 229 -2.83 -4.37 -33.44
N VAL A 230 -2.80 -3.10 -33.86
CA VAL A 230 -3.91 -2.13 -33.75
C VAL A 230 -4.66 -2.02 -35.09
#